data_AF-A0A1F6A9V8-F1
#
_entry.id   AF-A0A1F6A9V8-F1
#
_cell.length_a   1.000
_cell.length_b   1.000
_cell.length_c   1.000
_cell.angle_alpha   90.00
_cell.angle_beta   90.00
_cell.angle_gamma   90.00
#
_symmetry.space_group_name_H-M   'P 1'
#
loop_
_entity.id
_entity.type
_entity.pdbx_description
1 polymer ?
#
loop_
_entity_poly.entity_id
_entity_poly.type
_entity_poly.pdbx_seq_one_letter_code
_entity_poly.pdbx_strand_id
1 'polypeptide(L)'
;MIKAIHKYIYFLTLFLFLALSIWLFYLLAGFPDKQFALIILGAIFYFVWGVVRHLIKGDFHLKIMLEYLLIAILAVILLKGAIFP
;
A
#
# COMPACT_ATOMS: atom_id res chain seq x y z
N MET A 1 -22.39 -0.21 16.95
CA MET A 1 -21.91 1.15 16.61
C MET A 1 -20.38 1.26 16.63
N ILE A 2 -19.69 0.97 17.74
CA ILE A 2 -18.21 1.11 17.90
C ILE A 2 -17.39 0.24 16.91
N LYS A 3 -17.81 -1.01 16.63
CA LYS A 3 -17.15 -1.90 15.66
C LYS A 3 -17.20 -1.40 14.22
N ALA A 4 -18.28 -0.70 13.84
CA ALA A 4 -18.41 -0.12 12.51
C ALA A 4 -17.44 1.06 12.35
N ILE A 5 -17.35 1.93 13.35
CA ILE A 5 -16.41 3.07 13.38
C ILE A 5 -14.97 2.59 13.24
N HIS A 6 -14.56 1.55 13.98
CA HIS A 6 -13.22 0.95 13.85
C HIS A 6 -12.94 0.46 12.42
N LYS A 7 -13.91 -0.21 11.79
CA LYS A 7 -13.78 -0.67 10.40
C LYS A 7 -13.52 0.51 9.45
N TYR A 8 -14.26 1.61 9.57
CA TYR A 8 -14.07 2.79 8.72
C TYR A 8 -12.73 3.48 8.93
N ILE A 9 -12.22 3.53 10.17
CA ILE A 9 -10.90 4.10 10.47
C ILE A 9 -9.82 3.34 9.70
N TYR A 10 -9.82 2.00 9.71
CA TYR A 10 -8.80 1.24 8.99
C TYR A 10 -8.81 1.47 7.47
N PHE A 11 -10.00 1.62 6.89
CA PHE A 11 -10.12 1.94 5.46
C PHE A 11 -9.69 3.38 5.17
N LEU A 12 -10.05 4.32 6.05
CA LEU A 12 -9.67 5.72 5.91
C LEU A 12 -8.16 5.90 6.00
N THR A 13 -7.48 5.24 6.95
CA THR A 13 -6.02 5.29 7.08
C THR A 13 -5.32 4.78 5.82
N LEU A 14 -5.76 3.63 5.29
CA LEU A 14 -5.21 3.09 4.05
C LEU A 14 -5.45 4.04 2.87
N PHE A 15 -6.67 4.55 2.74
CA PHE A 15 -7.05 5.46 1.67
C PHE A 15 -6.20 6.74 1.69
N LEU A 16 -6.08 7.39 2.85
CA LEU A 16 -5.30 8.62 3.00
C LEU A 16 -3.81 8.39 2.68
N PHE A 17 -3.24 7.27 3.14
CA PHE A 17 -1.85 6.94 2.83
C PHE A 17 -1.62 6.72 1.33
N LEU A 18 -2.51 5.98 0.66
CA LEU A 18 -2.41 5.74 -0.78
C LEU A 18 -2.62 7.03 -1.59
N ALA A 19 -3.60 7.85 -1.21
CA ALA A 19 -3.84 9.15 -1.84
C ALA A 19 -2.62 10.08 -1.69
N LEU A 20 -2.02 10.13 -0.50
CA LEU A 20 -0.80 10.88 -0.26
C LEU A 20 0.37 10.34 -1.10
N SER A 21 0.52 9.02 -1.18
CA SER A 21 1.57 8.37 -1.98
C SER A 21 1.43 8.70 -3.47
N ILE A 22 0.20 8.69 -4.02
CA ILE A 22 -0.06 9.08 -5.41
C ILE A 22 0.26 10.55 -5.64
N TRP A 23 -0.17 11.43 -4.74
CA TRP A 23 0.12 12.86 -4.83
C TRP A 23 1.63 13.14 -4.81
N LEU A 24 2.37 12.53 -3.86
CA LEU A 24 3.83 12.63 -3.78
C LEU A 24 4.52 12.04 -5.02
N PHE A 25 3.98 10.96 -5.60
CA PHE A 25 4.53 10.34 -6.80
C PHE A 25 4.55 11.31 -7.98
N TYR A 26 3.48 12.08 -8.18
CA TYR A 26 3.42 13.12 -9.22
C TYR A 26 4.29 14.33 -8.89
N LEU A 27 4.39 14.73 -7.62
CA LEU A 27 5.29 15.82 -7.20
C LEU A 27 6.78 15.49 -7.42
N LEU A 28 7.14 14.21 -7.33
CA LEU A 28 8.51 13.73 -7.54
C LEU A 28 8.80 13.39 -9.01
N ALA A 29 7.90 13.73 -9.94
CA ALA A 29 8.13 13.53 -11.37
C ALA A 29 9.44 14.21 -11.82
N GLY A 30 10.25 13.48 -12.59
CA GLY A 30 11.60 13.91 -12.99
C GLY A 30 12.71 13.45 -12.03
N PHE A 31 12.38 12.86 -10.88
CA PHE A 31 13.33 12.25 -9.95
C PHE A 31 13.04 10.74 -9.79
N PRO A 32 13.40 9.90 -10.78
CA PRO A 32 12.95 8.51 -10.82
C PRO A 32 13.45 7.69 -9.63
N ASP A 33 14.65 7.96 -9.10
CA ASP A 33 15.14 7.29 -7.88
C ASP A 33 14.25 7.57 -6.65
N LYS A 34 13.76 8.81 -6.51
CA LYS A 34 12.86 9.20 -5.42
C LYS A 34 11.47 8.61 -5.61
N GLN A 35 10.97 8.58 -6.85
CA GLN A 35 9.71 7.91 -7.17
C GLN A 35 9.79 6.41 -6.88
N PHE A 36 10.91 5.77 -7.22
CA PHE A 36 11.14 4.36 -6.92
C PHE A 36 11.18 4.09 -5.41
N ALA A 37 11.90 4.91 -4.64
CA ALA A 37 11.89 4.81 -3.18
C ALA A 37 10.46 4.93 -2.60
N LEU A 38 9.66 5.87 -3.12
CA LEU A 38 8.26 6.04 -2.71
C LEU A 38 7.39 4.83 -3.07
N ILE A 39 7.57 4.24 -4.26
CA ILE A 39 6.89 3.01 -4.67
C ILE A 39 7.20 1.87 -3.71
N ILE A 40 8.48 1.66 -3.37
CA ILE A 40 8.91 0.60 -2.43
C ILE A 40 8.31 0.83 -1.04
N LEU A 41 8.36 2.06 -0.52
CA LEU A 41 7.75 2.40 0.76
C LEU A 41 6.23 2.16 0.75
N GLY A 42 5.55 2.54 -0.33
CA GLY A 42 4.11 2.30 -0.50
C GLY A 42 3.75 0.82 -0.55
N ALA A 43 4.55 0.00 -1.25
CA ALA A 43 4.37 -1.44 -1.33
C ALA A 43 4.56 -2.13 0.03
N ILE A 44 5.61 -1.76 0.77
CA ILE A 44 5.87 -2.25 2.13
C ILE A 44 4.71 -1.86 3.05
N PHE A 45 4.29 -0.60 3.03
CA PHE A 45 3.18 -0.13 3.85
C PHE A 45 1.90 -0.90 3.53
N TYR A 46 1.55 -1.06 2.26
CA TYR A 46 0.34 -1.78 1.84
C TYR A 46 0.33 -3.21 2.38
N PHE A 47 1.44 -3.94 2.23
CA PHE A 47 1.55 -5.31 2.70
C PHE A 47 1.48 -5.39 4.24
N VAL A 48 2.29 -4.59 4.94
CA VAL A 48 2.32 -4.57 6.41
C VAL A 48 0.96 -4.16 6.99
N TRP A 49 0.30 -3.18 6.39
CA TRP A 49 -1.03 -2.75 6.81
C TRP A 49 -2.07 -3.86 6.64
N GLY A 50 -2.02 -4.60 5.52
CA GLY A 50 -2.83 -5.79 5.29
C GLY A 50 -2.64 -6.83 6.39
N VAL A 51 -1.39 -7.17 6.70
CA VAL A 51 -1.02 -8.10 7.78
C VAL A 51 -1.57 -7.64 9.12
N VAL A 52 -1.28 -6.40 9.53
CA VAL A 52 -1.71 -5.85 10.82
C VAL A 52 -3.23 -5.86 10.95
N ARG A 53 -3.95 -5.47 9.90
CA ARG A 53 -5.42 -5.47 9.89
C ARG A 53 -6.00 -6.87 10.10
N HIS A 54 -5.45 -7.86 9.41
CA HIS A 54 -5.92 -9.24 9.48
C HIS A 54 -5.56 -9.91 10.82
N LEU A 55 -4.42 -9.54 11.42
CA LEU A 55 -4.06 -9.96 12.78
C LEU A 55 -5.02 -9.37 13.82
N ILE A 56 -5.30 -8.06 13.77
CA ILE A 56 -6.21 -7.39 14.73
C ILE A 56 -7.64 -7.93 14.59
N LYS A 57 -8.08 -8.22 13.37
CA LYS A 57 -9.42 -8.77 13.12
C LYS A 57 -9.54 -10.25 13.51
N GLY A 58 -8.41 -10.95 13.75
CA GLY A 58 -8.38 -12.37 14.09
C GLY A 58 -8.68 -13.29 12.90
N ASP A 59 -8.60 -12.78 11.66
CA ASP A 59 -8.88 -13.52 10.43
C ASP A 59 -7.63 -13.66 9.54
N PHE A 60 -6.48 -13.86 10.17
CA PHE A 60 -5.22 -14.05 9.48
C PHE A 60 -5.20 -15.38 8.71
N HIS A 61 -5.10 -15.28 7.38
CA HIS A 61 -4.96 -16.42 6.48
C HIS A 61 -3.77 -16.20 5.56
N LEU A 62 -2.84 -17.17 5.51
CA LEU A 62 -1.63 -17.09 4.69
C LEU A 62 -1.96 -16.82 3.21
N LYS A 63 -3.02 -17.45 2.69
CA LYS A 63 -3.49 -17.23 1.31
C LYS A 63 -3.74 -15.74 1.04
N ILE A 64 -4.45 -15.06 1.94
CA ILE A 64 -4.75 -13.63 1.79
C ILE A 64 -3.45 -12.82 1.84
N MET A 65 -2.51 -13.17 2.73
CA MET A 65 -1.24 -12.45 2.80
C MET A 65 -0.41 -12.58 1.52
N LEU A 66 -0.41 -13.77 0.91
CA LEU A 66 0.23 -13.97 -0.40
C LEU A 66 -0.43 -13.12 -1.49
N GLU A 67 -1.75 -12.98 -1.49
CA GLU A 67 -2.45 -12.08 -2.43
C GLU A 67 -1.99 -10.62 -2.27
N TYR A 68 -1.88 -10.13 -1.03
CA TYR A 68 -1.37 -8.77 -0.76
C TYR A 68 0.08 -8.59 -1.21
N LEU A 69 0.93 -9.59 -0.96
CA LEU A 69 2.34 -9.55 -1.37
C LEU A 69 2.46 -9.53 -2.90
N LEU A 70 1.69 -10.37 -3.60
CA LEU A 70 1.68 -10.41 -5.06
C LEU A 70 1.19 -9.10 -5.67
N ILE A 71 0.15 -8.47 -5.09
CA ILE A 71 -0.33 -7.14 -5.50
C ILE A 71 0.77 -6.09 -5.30
N ALA A 72 1.46 -6.11 -4.16
CA ALA A 72 2.56 -5.19 -3.87
C ALA A 72 3.71 -5.34 -4.88
N ILE A 73 4.13 -6.58 -5.17
CA ILE A 73 5.17 -6.88 -6.16
C ILE A 73 4.74 -6.42 -7.56
N LEU A 74 3.50 -6.73 -7.96
CA LEU A 74 2.97 -6.34 -9.26
C LEU A 74 2.97 -4.81 -9.42
N ALA A 75 2.54 -4.07 -8.39
CA ALA A 75 2.58 -2.61 -8.40
C ALA A 75 4.00 -2.07 -8.55
N VAL A 76 4.98 -2.65 -7.85
CA VAL A 76 6.40 -2.26 -7.98
C VAL A 76 6.90 -2.48 -9.41
N ILE A 77 6.60 -3.62 -10.02
CA ILE A 77 7.04 -3.94 -11.39
C ILE A 77 6.45 -2.94 -12.40
N LEU A 78 5.13 -2.73 -12.34
CA LEU A 78 4.43 -1.84 -13.27
C LEU A 78 4.90 -0.39 -13.13
N LEU A 79 4.99 0.12 -11.90
CA LEU A 79 5.37 1.50 -11.65
C LEU A 79 6.85 1.75 -11.90
N LYS A 80 7.74 0.78 -11.64
CA LYS A 80 9.15 0.86 -12.05
C LYS A 80 9.26 1.04 -13.57
N GLY A 81 8.54 0.25 -14.35
CA GLY A 81 8.53 0.39 -15.82
C GLY A 81 7.98 1.74 -16.30
N ALA A 82 7.06 2.35 -15.54
CA ALA A 82 6.54 3.67 -15.86
C ALA A 82 7.52 4.83 -15.60
N ILE A 83 8.40 4.70 -14.60
CA ILE A 83 9.36 5.77 -14.22
C ILE A 83 10.75 5.60 -14.84
N PHE A 84 11.14 4.37 -15.20
CA PHE A 84 12.37 4.04 -15.91
C PHE A 84 11.99 3.39 -17.25
N PRO A 85 11.51 4.19 -18.24
CA PRO A 85 11.19 3.69 -19.57
C PRO A 85 12.44 3.20 -20.33
#